data_AF-A0A1Q4V126-F1
#
_entry.id   AF-A0A1Q4V126-F1
#
_cell.length_a   1.000
_cell.length_b   1.000
_cell.length_c   1.000
_cell.angle_alpha   90.00
_cell.angle_beta   90.00
_cell.angle_gamma   90.00
#
_symmetry.space_group_name_H-M   'P 1'
#
loop_
_entity.id
_entity.type
_entity.pdbx_description
1 polymer ?
#
loop_
_entity_poly.entity_id
_entity_poly.type
_entity_poly.pdbx_seq_one_letter_code
_entity_poly.pdbx_strand_id
1 'polypeptide(L)'
;MSIMTEIVNLALRDGSRVYEDVDLDQLTPRARTVAEVIARTTLRTPVSILLRSDRGEMQSWRGWDGYPVNSPVTPLLWLENAARRIPMGWHVYGVGIDHPVPSVDAGADDTRLSRYAAITYMQRRGSNINPAAWDTLCGTGHLPEPDRYVNNRPQWRPAAIDAYLTRPRDLWTVSQIATYLGYQGDPSSAASSARRQLGRWGFTAEGRAPGRGGESLYPADQIIAAHTHRPGKGNRTPR
;
A
#
# COMPACT_ATOMS: atom_id res chain seq x y z
N MET A 1 9.48 -35.01 -9.46
CA MET A 1 8.38 -34.30 -10.14
C MET A 1 8.93 -32.96 -10.59
N SER A 2 9.16 -32.78 -11.89
CA SER A 2 9.47 -31.45 -12.43
C SER A 2 8.17 -30.64 -12.43
N ILE A 3 8.14 -29.51 -11.74
CA ILE A 3 7.02 -28.56 -11.81
C ILE A 3 7.08 -27.98 -13.22
N MET A 4 6.08 -28.26 -14.05
CA MET A 4 5.99 -27.67 -15.38
C MET A 4 5.67 -26.18 -15.22
N THR A 5 6.64 -25.33 -15.50
CA THR A 5 6.47 -23.87 -15.52
C THR A 5 5.48 -23.47 -16.61
N GLU A 6 4.46 -22.69 -16.26
CA GLU A 6 3.46 -22.22 -17.22
C GLU A 6 3.90 -20.88 -17.83
N ILE A 7 4.31 -20.92 -19.10
CA ILE A 7 4.74 -19.74 -19.86
C ILE A 7 3.63 -19.33 -20.81
N VAL A 8 3.28 -18.04 -20.79
CA VAL A 8 2.36 -17.42 -21.76
C VAL A 8 3.07 -16.38 -22.60
N ASN A 9 2.70 -16.30 -23.86
CA ASN A 9 3.27 -15.39 -24.83
C ASN A 9 2.34 -14.16 -24.94
N LEU A 10 2.77 -13.01 -24.42
CA LEU A 10 1.92 -11.83 -24.25
C LEU A 10 2.26 -10.73 -25.26
N ALA A 11 1.24 -10.23 -25.96
CA ALA A 11 1.33 -8.99 -26.75
C ALA A 11 1.06 -7.78 -25.85
N LEU A 12 2.04 -7.38 -25.04
CA LEU A 12 1.86 -6.32 -24.05
C LEU A 12 1.90 -4.89 -24.63
N ARG A 13 2.63 -4.72 -25.74
CA ARG A 13 2.90 -3.41 -26.34
C ARG A 13 1.87 -3.10 -27.42
N ASP A 14 1.21 -1.94 -27.32
CA ASP A 14 0.23 -1.52 -28.31
C ASP A 14 0.85 -1.43 -29.72
N GLY A 15 0.14 -1.98 -30.70
CA GLY A 15 0.55 -2.02 -32.11
C GLY A 15 1.77 -2.88 -32.44
N SER A 16 2.47 -3.46 -31.46
CA SER A 16 3.65 -4.28 -31.70
C SER A 16 3.25 -5.75 -31.88
N ARG A 17 3.85 -6.44 -32.86
CA ARG A 17 3.79 -7.92 -32.95
C ARG A 17 4.89 -8.59 -32.11
N VAL A 18 5.48 -7.85 -31.17
CA VAL A 18 6.49 -8.38 -30.26
C VAL A 18 5.75 -9.03 -29.11
N TYR A 19 5.91 -10.34 -29.04
CA TYR A 19 5.42 -11.11 -27.91
C TYR A 19 6.55 -11.33 -26.92
N GLU A 20 6.21 -11.24 -25.65
CA GLU A 20 7.14 -11.47 -24.56
C GLU A 20 6.68 -12.69 -23.77
N ASP A 21 7.59 -13.62 -23.54
CA ASP A 21 7.33 -14.80 -22.73
C ASP A 21 7.29 -14.40 -21.26
N VAL A 22 6.17 -14.72 -20.61
CA VAL A 22 5.92 -14.44 -19.20
C VAL A 22 5.67 -15.75 -18.48
N ASP A 23 6.53 -16.04 -17.51
CA ASP A 23 6.35 -17.13 -16.56
C ASP A 23 5.28 -16.74 -15.54
N LEU A 24 4.12 -17.42 -15.60
CA LEU A 24 2.98 -17.15 -14.73
C LEU A 24 3.24 -17.50 -13.27
N ASP A 25 4.20 -18.39 -12.98
CA ASP A 25 4.50 -18.81 -11.61
C ASP A 25 5.36 -17.77 -10.86
N GLN A 26 5.93 -16.80 -11.60
CA GLN A 26 6.63 -15.64 -11.02
C GLN A 26 5.68 -14.49 -10.67
N LEU A 27 4.43 -14.58 -11.06
CA LEU A 27 3.41 -13.57 -10.78
C LEU A 27 2.64 -13.91 -9.51
N THR A 28 2.25 -12.88 -8.78
CA THR A 28 1.21 -13.01 -7.75
C THR A 28 -0.10 -13.46 -8.39
N PRO A 29 -1.00 -14.14 -7.65
CA PRO A 29 -2.26 -14.62 -8.21
C PRO A 29 -3.07 -13.51 -8.92
N ARG A 30 -3.06 -12.29 -8.37
CA ARG A 30 -3.72 -11.15 -9.00
C ARG A 30 -3.05 -10.69 -10.29
N ALA A 31 -1.73 -10.70 -10.38
CA ALA A 31 -1.04 -10.36 -11.63
C ALA A 31 -1.15 -11.47 -12.68
N ARG A 32 -1.20 -12.72 -12.24
CA ARG A 32 -1.46 -13.89 -13.08
C ARG A 32 -2.82 -13.80 -13.78
N THR A 33 -3.90 -13.46 -13.04
CA THR A 33 -5.22 -13.26 -13.68
C THR A 33 -5.18 -12.20 -14.78
N VAL A 34 -4.46 -11.09 -14.57
CA VAL A 34 -4.26 -10.06 -15.61
C VAL A 34 -3.56 -10.66 -16.83
N ALA A 35 -2.44 -11.37 -16.62
CA ALA A 35 -1.67 -12.01 -17.68
C ALA A 35 -2.50 -13.02 -18.49
N GLU A 36 -3.30 -13.86 -17.83
CA GLU A 36 -4.18 -14.83 -18.47
C GLU A 36 -5.28 -14.16 -19.31
N VAL A 37 -5.84 -13.04 -18.85
CA VAL A 37 -6.83 -12.27 -19.64
C VAL A 37 -6.18 -11.72 -20.92
N ILE A 38 -4.97 -11.17 -20.83
CA ILE A 38 -4.23 -10.63 -21.98
C ILE A 38 -3.84 -11.75 -22.95
N ALA A 39 -3.40 -12.90 -22.45
CA ALA A 39 -3.05 -14.05 -23.27
C ALA A 39 -4.23 -14.55 -24.12
N ARG A 40 -5.46 -14.41 -23.60
CA ARG A 40 -6.69 -14.82 -24.30
C ARG A 40 -7.19 -13.82 -25.31
N THR A 41 -6.75 -12.57 -25.24
CA THR A 41 -7.15 -11.56 -26.22
C THR A 41 -6.31 -11.65 -27.47
N THR A 42 -6.93 -12.18 -28.52
CA THR A 42 -6.37 -12.26 -29.87
C THR A 42 -6.35 -10.91 -30.61
N LEU A 43 -7.07 -9.90 -30.09
CA LEU A 43 -7.26 -8.61 -30.76
C LEU A 43 -6.17 -7.61 -30.37
N ARG A 44 -5.57 -6.98 -31.39
CA ARG A 44 -4.56 -5.90 -31.31
C ARG A 44 -5.14 -4.56 -30.81
N THR A 45 -6.20 -4.61 -30.02
CA THR A 45 -6.95 -3.45 -29.51
C THR A 45 -6.90 -3.47 -27.99
N PRO A 46 -7.08 -2.31 -27.32
CA PRO A 46 -7.13 -2.26 -25.88
C PRO A 46 -8.15 -3.28 -25.35
N VAL A 47 -7.65 -4.24 -24.58
CA VAL A 47 -8.44 -5.33 -24.03
C VAL A 47 -9.42 -4.75 -23.02
N SER A 48 -10.71 -5.04 -23.18
CA SER A 48 -11.67 -4.82 -22.10
C SER A 48 -11.46 -5.93 -21.08
N ILE A 49 -10.62 -5.66 -20.07
CA ILE A 49 -10.45 -6.56 -18.92
C ILE A 49 -11.70 -6.40 -18.05
N LEU A 50 -12.50 -7.45 -17.90
CA LEU A 50 -13.68 -7.42 -17.05
C LEU A 50 -13.27 -7.64 -15.59
N LEU A 51 -13.68 -6.74 -14.71
CA LEU A 51 -13.57 -6.88 -13.26
C LEU A 51 -14.90 -7.33 -12.69
N ARG A 52 -14.83 -8.13 -11.63
CA ARG A 52 -15.96 -8.48 -10.76
C ARG A 52 -15.72 -7.93 -9.37
N SER A 53 -16.74 -7.33 -8.75
CA SER A 53 -16.67 -6.90 -7.36
C SER A 53 -17.00 -8.05 -6.40
N ASP A 54 -16.67 -7.90 -5.12
CA ASP A 54 -17.04 -8.86 -4.07
C ASP A 54 -18.58 -9.02 -3.95
N ARG A 55 -19.35 -8.06 -4.46
CA ARG A 55 -20.82 -8.10 -4.52
C ARG A 55 -21.36 -8.73 -5.81
N GLY A 56 -20.49 -9.15 -6.71
CA GLY A 56 -20.84 -9.74 -8.01
C GLY A 56 -21.13 -8.73 -9.12
N GLU A 57 -20.88 -7.44 -8.90
CA GLU A 57 -21.04 -6.41 -9.94
C GLU A 57 -19.91 -6.55 -10.98
N MET A 58 -20.23 -6.33 -12.26
CA MET A 58 -19.27 -6.44 -13.36
C MET A 58 -18.98 -5.07 -13.98
N GLN A 59 -17.71 -4.78 -14.27
CA GLN A 59 -17.33 -3.56 -15.00
C GLN A 59 -16.06 -3.75 -15.84
N SER A 60 -15.94 -3.02 -16.95
CA SER A 60 -14.68 -2.96 -17.70
C SER A 60 -13.65 -2.15 -16.92
N TRP A 61 -12.44 -2.69 -16.77
CA TRP A 61 -11.31 -1.98 -16.20
C TRP A 61 -10.76 -0.98 -17.20
N ARG A 62 -10.77 0.31 -16.82
CA ARG A 62 -10.18 1.40 -17.62
C ARG A 62 -8.73 1.71 -17.25
N GLY A 63 -8.16 1.03 -16.26
CA GLY A 63 -6.79 1.27 -15.78
C GLY A 63 -5.71 0.52 -16.55
N TRP A 64 -6.07 -0.11 -17.67
CA TRP A 64 -5.14 -0.79 -18.56
C TRP A 64 -4.63 0.20 -19.62
N ASP A 65 -3.35 0.56 -19.54
CA ASP A 65 -2.73 1.56 -20.44
C ASP A 65 -1.76 0.93 -21.47
N GLY A 66 -1.71 -0.41 -21.54
CA GLY A 66 -0.69 -1.13 -22.30
C GLY A 66 0.73 -0.98 -21.73
N TYR A 67 1.62 -1.87 -22.12
CA TYR A 67 3.02 -1.83 -21.69
C TYR A 67 3.83 -0.90 -22.62
N PRO A 68 4.49 0.14 -22.09
CA PRO A 68 5.22 1.10 -22.92
C PRO A 68 6.39 0.45 -23.67
N VAL A 69 6.59 0.84 -24.95
CA VAL A 69 7.68 0.31 -25.79
C VAL A 69 9.07 0.52 -25.18
N ASN A 70 9.29 1.64 -24.50
CA ASN A 70 10.57 1.95 -23.87
C ASN A 70 10.49 1.88 -22.34
N SER A 71 9.64 0.97 -21.83
CA SER A 71 9.49 0.78 -20.39
C SER A 71 10.82 0.33 -19.76
N PRO A 72 11.32 1.01 -18.71
CA PRO A 72 12.50 0.57 -17.97
C PRO A 72 12.18 -0.55 -16.96
N VAL A 73 10.89 -0.86 -16.74
CA VAL A 73 10.47 -1.95 -15.85
C VAL A 73 10.19 -3.20 -16.67
N THR A 74 10.55 -4.37 -16.14
CA THR A 74 10.29 -5.66 -16.80
C THR A 74 8.78 -5.93 -16.96
N PRO A 75 8.39 -6.81 -17.90
CA PRO A 75 6.98 -7.18 -18.10
C PRO A 75 6.31 -7.72 -16.84
N LEU A 76 7.02 -8.60 -16.11
CA LEU A 76 6.59 -9.15 -14.83
C LEU A 76 6.30 -8.04 -13.81
N LEU A 77 7.25 -7.13 -13.60
CA LEU A 77 7.09 -6.01 -12.66
C LEU A 77 5.97 -5.06 -13.11
N TRP A 78 5.82 -4.87 -14.42
CA TRP A 78 4.75 -4.04 -14.95
C TRP A 78 3.37 -4.65 -14.71
N LEU A 79 3.19 -5.95 -14.97
CA LEU A 79 1.94 -6.68 -14.69
C LEU A 79 1.59 -6.63 -13.21
N GLU A 80 2.58 -6.79 -12.32
CA GLU A 80 2.41 -6.60 -10.88
C GLU A 80 1.91 -5.20 -10.54
N ASN A 81 2.54 -4.16 -11.10
CA ASN A 81 2.12 -2.78 -10.86
C ASN A 81 0.72 -2.50 -11.40
N ALA A 82 0.40 -3.02 -12.59
CA ALA A 82 -0.90 -2.88 -13.21
C ALA A 82 -1.98 -3.53 -12.34
N ALA A 83 -1.80 -4.78 -11.92
CA ALA A 83 -2.74 -5.51 -11.07
C ALA A 83 -3.02 -4.78 -9.75
N ARG A 84 -2.04 -4.06 -9.18
CA ARG A 84 -2.22 -3.29 -7.93
C ARG A 84 -2.96 -1.96 -8.10
N ARG A 85 -3.22 -1.52 -9.33
CA ARG A 85 -4.12 -0.39 -9.62
C ARG A 85 -5.60 -0.79 -9.59
N ILE A 86 -5.91 -2.07 -9.62
CA ILE A 86 -7.28 -2.55 -9.51
C ILE A 86 -7.82 -2.16 -8.12
N PRO A 87 -8.98 -1.49 -8.03
CA PRO A 87 -9.53 -1.07 -6.76
C PRO A 87 -9.71 -2.23 -5.78
N MET A 88 -9.74 -1.92 -4.49
CA MET A 88 -10.06 -2.91 -3.46
C MET A 88 -11.51 -3.39 -3.59
N GLY A 89 -11.72 -4.68 -3.33
CA GLY A 89 -13.00 -5.36 -3.51
C GLY A 89 -13.39 -5.60 -4.98
N TRP A 90 -12.43 -5.44 -5.89
CA TRP A 90 -12.56 -5.79 -7.30
C TRP A 90 -11.41 -6.71 -7.72
N HIS A 91 -11.73 -7.73 -8.49
CA HIS A 91 -10.75 -8.68 -9.02
C HIS A 91 -10.96 -8.89 -10.52
N VAL A 92 -9.90 -9.31 -11.20
CA VAL A 92 -9.99 -9.66 -12.62
C VAL A 92 -10.82 -10.90 -12.76
N TYR A 93 -11.80 -10.86 -13.66
CA TYR A 93 -12.67 -11.98 -13.96
C TYR A 93 -12.27 -12.65 -15.28
N GLY A 94 -12.21 -11.89 -16.37
CA GLY A 94 -12.05 -12.46 -17.70
C GLY A 94 -12.05 -11.41 -18.83
N VAL A 95 -12.10 -11.88 -20.08
CA VAL A 95 -12.29 -11.03 -21.27
C VAL A 95 -13.78 -10.71 -21.51
N GLY A 96 -14.68 -11.52 -20.94
CA GLY A 96 -16.13 -11.37 -21.03
C GLY A 96 -16.84 -12.13 -19.92
N ILE A 97 -18.16 -11.92 -19.79
CA ILE A 97 -18.98 -12.47 -18.69
C ILE A 97 -18.97 -14.01 -18.68
N ASP A 98 -18.91 -14.65 -19.84
CA ASP A 98 -18.94 -16.12 -19.97
C ASP A 98 -17.55 -16.77 -20.08
N HIS A 99 -16.49 -15.98 -19.88
CA HIS A 99 -15.11 -16.43 -20.11
C HIS A 99 -14.17 -16.08 -18.95
N PRO A 100 -14.40 -16.63 -17.75
CA PRO A 100 -13.49 -16.46 -16.63
C PRO A 100 -12.11 -17.06 -16.94
N VAL A 101 -11.04 -16.44 -16.44
CA VAL A 101 -9.70 -17.02 -16.50
C VAL A 101 -9.49 -18.09 -15.43
N PRO A 102 -8.59 -19.06 -15.62
CA PRO A 102 -8.42 -20.17 -14.67
C PRO A 102 -8.01 -19.68 -13.27
N SER A 103 -7.22 -18.62 -13.18
CA SER A 103 -6.77 -18.08 -11.89
C SER A 103 -7.76 -17.12 -11.21
N VAL A 104 -9.00 -16.98 -11.71
CA VAL A 104 -9.98 -15.99 -11.22
C VAL A 104 -10.16 -16.02 -9.69
N ASP A 105 -10.36 -17.20 -9.10
CA ASP A 105 -10.59 -17.35 -7.66
C ASP A 105 -9.32 -17.02 -6.87
N ALA A 106 -8.16 -17.51 -7.31
CA ALA A 106 -6.87 -17.22 -6.68
C ALA A 106 -6.51 -15.72 -6.74
N GLY A 107 -6.87 -15.05 -7.85
CA GLY A 107 -6.70 -13.61 -8.00
C GLY A 107 -7.67 -12.79 -7.14
N ALA A 108 -8.90 -13.29 -6.94
CA ALA A 108 -9.87 -12.71 -6.01
C ALA A 108 -9.41 -12.81 -4.55
N ASP A 109 -8.81 -13.94 -4.18
CA ASP A 109 -8.29 -14.19 -2.83
C ASP A 109 -7.04 -13.34 -2.51
N ASP A 110 -6.33 -12.81 -3.52
CA ASP A 110 -5.15 -11.97 -3.32
C ASP A 110 -5.49 -10.51 -2.97
N THR A 111 -5.98 -10.35 -1.75
CA THR A 111 -6.43 -9.08 -1.15
C THR A 111 -5.29 -8.19 -0.61
N ARG A 112 -4.03 -8.56 -0.86
CA ARG A 112 -2.87 -7.85 -0.29
C ARG A 112 -2.69 -6.44 -0.85
N LEU A 113 -2.33 -5.54 0.06
CA LEU A 113 -2.22 -4.11 -0.17
C LEU A 113 -0.77 -3.71 -0.41
N SER A 114 -0.52 -2.90 -1.44
CA SER A 114 0.73 -2.14 -1.54
C SER A 114 0.79 -1.05 -0.46
N ARG A 115 1.94 -0.41 -0.25
CA ARG A 115 2.09 0.72 0.70
C ARG A 115 1.01 1.79 0.49
N TYR A 116 0.82 2.23 -0.76
CA TYR A 116 -0.16 3.26 -1.09
C TYR A 116 -1.61 2.80 -0.81
N ALA A 117 -1.93 1.55 -1.16
CA ALA A 117 -3.24 0.98 -0.89
C ALA A 117 -3.48 0.81 0.62
N ALA A 118 -2.46 0.41 1.40
CA ALA A 118 -2.55 0.28 2.86
C ALA A 118 -2.80 1.64 3.52
N ILE A 119 -2.08 2.70 3.13
CA ILE A 119 -2.33 4.07 3.62
C ILE A 119 -3.77 4.50 3.29
N THR A 120 -4.21 4.32 2.04
CA THR A 120 -5.57 4.68 1.60
C THR A 120 -6.63 3.89 2.37
N TYR A 121 -6.38 2.60 2.61
CA TYR A 121 -7.25 1.72 3.37
C TYR A 121 -7.40 2.17 4.82
N MET A 122 -6.29 2.53 5.47
CA MET A 122 -6.29 3.07 6.83
C MET A 122 -7.04 4.41 6.90
N GLN A 123 -6.83 5.30 5.93
CA GLN A 123 -7.50 6.60 5.86
C GLN A 123 -9.02 6.46 5.71
N ARG A 124 -9.49 5.54 4.85
CA ARG A 124 -10.91 5.23 4.71
C ARG A 124 -11.56 4.69 6.00
N ARG A 125 -10.74 4.22 6.95
CA ARG A 125 -11.17 3.72 8.27
C ARG A 125 -10.91 4.72 9.39
N GLY A 126 -10.73 6.00 9.04
CA GLY A 126 -10.60 7.09 10.01
C GLY A 126 -9.19 7.28 10.58
N SER A 127 -8.18 6.56 10.09
CA SER A 127 -6.80 6.84 10.48
C SER A 127 -6.29 8.12 9.80
N ASN A 128 -5.62 8.98 10.56
CA ASN A 128 -4.99 10.18 10.00
C ASN A 128 -3.52 9.95 9.59
N ILE A 129 -3.13 8.70 9.33
CA ILE A 129 -1.81 8.37 8.83
C ILE A 129 -1.63 8.89 7.39
N ASN A 130 -0.56 9.64 7.15
CA ASN A 130 -0.17 10.10 5.82
C ASN A 130 1.15 9.41 5.40
N PRO A 131 1.62 9.59 4.14
CA PRO A 131 2.84 8.93 3.69
C PRO A 131 4.09 9.22 4.54
N ALA A 132 4.25 10.43 5.06
CA ALA A 132 5.41 10.79 5.90
C ALA A 132 5.36 10.11 7.28
N ALA A 133 4.18 10.06 7.90
CA ALA A 133 3.94 9.30 9.13
C ALA A 133 4.16 7.80 8.92
N TRP A 134 3.69 7.27 7.80
CA TRP A 134 3.93 5.88 7.43
C TRP A 134 5.43 5.58 7.36
N ASP A 135 6.21 6.39 6.65
CA ASP A 135 7.65 6.15 6.49
C ASP A 135 8.39 6.25 7.82
N THR A 136 8.01 7.23 8.65
CA THR A 136 8.52 7.36 10.02
C THR A 136 8.27 6.09 10.83
N LEU A 137 7.02 5.58 10.83
CA LEU A 137 6.65 4.41 11.62
C LEU A 137 7.15 3.09 11.02
N CYS A 138 7.29 2.99 9.71
CA CYS A 138 7.78 1.78 9.04
C CYS A 138 9.22 1.47 9.47
N GLY A 139 10.07 2.48 9.61
CA GLY A 139 11.43 2.29 10.13
C GLY A 139 11.46 1.81 11.58
N THR A 140 10.44 2.15 12.37
CA THR A 140 10.41 1.87 13.81
C THR A 140 9.97 0.45 14.19
N GLY A 141 9.46 -0.34 13.22
CA GLY A 141 8.81 -1.64 13.50
C GLY A 141 7.43 -1.50 14.16
N HIS A 142 6.88 -0.28 14.27
CA HIS A 142 5.57 -0.04 14.88
C HIS A 142 4.39 -0.41 13.98
N LEU A 143 4.56 -0.31 12.66
CA LEU A 143 3.56 -0.78 11.71
C LEU A 143 3.59 -2.31 11.62
N PRO A 144 2.48 -2.96 11.24
CA PRO A 144 2.49 -4.40 10.97
C PRO A 144 3.58 -4.79 9.99
N GLU A 145 4.20 -5.94 10.24
CA GLU A 145 5.16 -6.50 9.30
C GLU A 145 4.48 -6.79 7.94
N PRO A 146 5.21 -6.60 6.83
CA PRO A 146 4.72 -7.04 5.53
C PRO A 146 4.47 -8.55 5.52
N ASP A 147 3.34 -8.98 4.97
CA ASP A 147 3.02 -10.40 4.81
C ASP A 147 3.89 -11.05 3.73
N ARG A 148 4.27 -10.28 2.71
CA ARG A 148 5.20 -10.72 1.65
C ARG A 148 5.88 -9.54 0.97
N TYR A 149 6.86 -9.88 0.14
CA TYR A 149 7.54 -8.95 -0.76
C TYR A 149 7.34 -9.37 -2.21
N VAL A 150 7.04 -8.41 -3.08
CA VAL A 150 6.93 -8.62 -4.53
C VAL A 150 7.84 -7.60 -5.20
N ASN A 151 8.90 -8.07 -5.86
CA ASN A 151 9.94 -7.20 -6.43
C ASN A 151 10.49 -6.19 -5.42
N ASN A 152 10.86 -6.67 -4.23
CA ASN A 152 11.32 -5.86 -3.09
C ASN A 152 10.30 -4.83 -2.56
N ARG A 153 9.03 -4.91 -3.00
CA ARG A 153 7.96 -4.05 -2.49
C ARG A 153 7.15 -4.81 -1.45
N PRO A 154 7.10 -4.33 -0.20
CA PRO A 154 6.30 -4.95 0.85
C PRO A 154 4.80 -4.87 0.53
N GLN A 155 4.08 -5.91 0.92
CA GLN A 155 2.62 -5.97 0.83
C GLN A 155 2.02 -6.45 2.16
N TRP A 156 0.86 -5.92 2.51
CA TRP A 156 0.19 -6.18 3.78
C TRP A 156 -1.16 -6.85 3.60
N ARG A 157 -1.53 -7.75 4.51
CA ARG A 157 -2.90 -8.24 4.58
C ARG A 157 -3.82 -7.18 5.17
N PRO A 158 -5.05 -7.00 4.63
CA PRO A 158 -6.04 -6.12 5.23
C PRO A 158 -6.29 -6.42 6.72
N ALA A 159 -6.36 -7.71 7.10
CA ALA A 159 -6.58 -8.13 8.48
C ALA A 159 -5.48 -7.66 9.45
N ALA A 160 -4.20 -7.63 9.02
CA ALA A 160 -3.10 -7.14 9.85
C ALA A 160 -3.19 -5.62 10.05
N ILE A 161 -3.60 -4.89 9.00
CA ILE A 161 -3.87 -3.45 9.10
C ILE A 161 -5.06 -3.18 10.02
N ASP A 162 -6.09 -4.00 9.97
CA ASP A 162 -7.27 -3.87 10.83
C ASP A 162 -6.95 -4.11 12.29
N ALA A 163 -6.21 -5.19 12.60
CA ALA A 163 -5.71 -5.44 13.94
C ALA A 163 -4.89 -4.26 14.47
N TYR A 164 -4.05 -3.65 13.62
CA TYR A 164 -3.33 -2.43 13.99
C TYR A 164 -4.27 -1.26 14.27
N LEU A 165 -5.26 -0.98 13.41
CA LEU A 165 -6.17 0.14 13.60
C LEU A 165 -7.06 0.01 14.84
N THR A 166 -7.43 -1.22 15.22
CA THR A 166 -8.28 -1.49 16.39
C THR A 166 -7.49 -1.71 17.69
N ARG A 167 -6.15 -1.67 17.65
CA ARG A 167 -5.33 -1.86 18.85
C ARG A 167 -5.68 -0.80 19.90
N PRO A 168 -5.69 -1.16 21.20
CA PRO A 168 -5.78 -0.17 22.28
C PRO A 168 -4.63 0.84 22.16
N ARG A 169 -4.95 2.13 22.26
CA ARG A 169 -3.95 3.20 22.24
C ARG A 169 -4.37 4.36 23.11
N ASP A 170 -3.42 4.88 23.85
CA ASP A 170 -3.59 6.11 24.61
C ASP A 170 -3.44 7.31 23.69
N LEU A 171 -4.22 8.35 23.96
CA LEU A 171 -4.13 9.63 23.27
C LEU A 171 -3.46 10.65 24.16
N TRP A 172 -2.40 11.27 23.67
CA TRP A 172 -1.69 12.34 24.36
C TRP A 172 -2.02 13.70 23.77
N THR A 173 -2.14 14.69 24.66
CA THR A 173 -2.17 16.10 24.27
C THR A 173 -0.78 16.55 23.81
N VAL A 174 -0.73 17.70 23.12
CA VAL A 174 0.55 18.29 22.69
C VAL A 174 1.45 18.59 23.89
N SER A 175 0.87 19.06 25.01
CA SER A 175 1.60 19.31 26.24
C SER A 175 2.22 18.04 26.83
N GLN A 176 1.48 16.93 26.88
CA GLN A 176 2.03 15.63 27.32
C GLN A 176 3.17 15.16 26.42
N ILE A 177 3.02 15.31 25.10
CA ILE A 177 4.07 14.99 24.13
C ILE A 177 5.30 15.89 24.34
N ALA A 178 5.11 17.18 24.63
CA ALA A 178 6.21 18.10 24.87
C ALA A 178 7.03 17.69 26.11
N THR A 179 6.34 17.33 27.19
CA THR A 179 6.96 16.78 28.40
C THR A 179 7.71 15.48 28.10
N TYR A 180 7.07 14.53 27.40
CA TYR A 180 7.70 13.25 27.04
C TYR A 180 8.96 13.44 26.18
N LEU A 181 8.94 14.37 25.22
CA LEU A 181 10.08 14.69 24.36
C LEU A 181 11.15 15.54 25.04
N GLY A 182 10.96 15.94 26.31
CA GLY A 182 11.92 16.73 27.09
C GLY A 182 12.05 18.19 26.65
N TYR A 183 11.04 18.77 26.00
CA TYR A 183 11.08 20.19 25.67
C TYR A 183 10.87 21.05 26.92
N GLN A 184 11.78 21.99 27.16
CA GLN A 184 11.78 22.89 28.31
C GLN A 184 11.33 24.32 27.92
N GLY A 185 11.00 25.13 28.92
CA GLY A 185 10.59 26.53 28.78
C GLY A 185 9.12 26.76 29.14
N ASP A 186 8.60 27.94 28.78
CA ASP A 186 7.18 28.26 28.93
C ASP A 186 6.31 27.18 28.23
N PRO A 187 5.18 26.74 28.82
CA PRO A 187 4.32 25.70 28.25
C PRO A 187 3.94 25.92 26.79
N SER A 188 3.69 27.18 26.39
CA SER A 188 3.32 27.52 25.01
C SER A 188 4.48 27.30 24.03
N SER A 189 5.72 27.57 24.46
CA SER A 189 6.95 27.38 23.68
C SER A 189 7.31 25.90 23.55
N ALA A 190 7.21 25.14 24.65
CA ALA A 190 7.42 23.70 24.66
C ALA A 190 6.41 22.98 23.73
N ALA A 191 5.13 23.33 23.84
CA ALA A 191 4.08 22.80 22.97
C ALA A 191 4.31 23.16 21.48
N SER A 192 4.77 24.37 21.18
CA SER A 192 5.09 24.78 19.80
C SER A 192 6.27 23.99 19.21
N SER A 193 7.26 23.63 20.04
CA SER A 193 8.37 22.77 19.64
C SER A 193 7.91 21.33 19.39
N ALA A 194 7.03 20.80 20.24
CA ALA A 194 6.38 19.51 20.01
C ALA A 194 5.59 19.48 18.69
N ARG A 195 4.76 20.49 18.40
CA ARG A 195 4.01 20.56 17.12
C ARG A 195 4.93 20.55 15.91
N ARG A 196 6.03 21.30 15.95
CA ARG A 196 7.03 21.30 14.86
C ARG A 196 7.62 19.91 14.66
N GLN A 197 7.92 19.19 15.74
CA GLN A 197 8.45 17.84 15.65
C GLN A 197 7.42 16.83 15.13
N LEU A 198 6.17 16.92 15.58
CA LEU A 198 5.06 16.12 15.04
C LEU A 198 4.88 16.34 13.53
N GLY A 199 4.97 17.60 13.09
CA GLY A 199 4.93 17.95 11.67
C GLY A 199 6.07 17.34 10.86
N ARG A 200 7.29 17.29 11.41
CA ARG A 200 8.45 16.61 10.77
C ARG A 200 8.25 15.11 10.62
N TRP A 201 7.59 14.49 11.60
CA TRP A 201 7.20 13.08 11.53
C TRP A 201 5.94 12.84 10.70
N GLY A 202 5.28 13.90 10.21
CA GLY A 202 4.04 13.79 9.45
C GLY A 202 2.82 13.39 10.29
N PHE A 203 2.89 13.39 11.62
CA PHE A 203 1.74 13.01 12.44
C PHE A 203 0.64 14.06 12.42
N THR A 204 -0.58 13.58 12.23
CA THR A 204 -1.81 14.39 12.24
C THR A 204 -2.64 14.01 13.47
N ALA A 205 -3.32 14.98 14.08
CA ALA A 205 -4.11 14.74 15.28
C ALA A 205 -5.31 13.83 14.99
N GLU A 206 -5.65 12.92 15.90
CA GLU A 206 -6.87 12.08 15.81
C GLU A 206 -8.11 12.78 16.36
N GLY A 207 -7.93 13.78 17.23
CA GLY A 207 -9.04 14.48 17.85
C GLY A 207 -8.61 15.68 18.70
N ARG A 208 -9.50 16.08 19.60
CA ARG A 208 -9.30 17.19 20.54
C ARG A 208 -9.67 16.74 21.95
N ALA A 209 -8.90 17.18 22.94
CA ALA A 209 -9.23 17.00 24.35
C ALA A 209 -10.58 17.70 24.65
N PRO A 210 -11.35 17.21 25.63
CA PRO A 210 -12.61 17.84 26.01
C PRO A 210 -12.41 19.27 26.53
N GLY A 211 -13.40 20.14 26.29
CA GLY A 211 -13.42 21.54 26.74
C GLY A 211 -13.28 22.57 25.61
N ARG A 212 -13.68 23.83 25.89
CA ARG A 212 -13.56 24.93 24.94
C ARG A 212 -12.08 25.25 24.69
N GLY A 213 -11.59 24.92 23.50
CA GLY A 213 -10.19 25.13 23.12
C GLY A 213 -9.26 23.97 23.45
N GLY A 214 -9.79 22.75 23.64
CA GLY A 214 -8.98 21.55 23.94
C GLY A 214 -7.81 21.32 22.99
N GLU A 215 -6.73 20.76 23.54
CA GLU A 215 -5.52 20.43 22.78
C GLU A 215 -5.75 19.32 21.76
N SER A 216 -5.00 19.33 20.67
CA SER A 216 -4.96 18.23 19.72
C SER A 216 -4.44 16.95 20.38
N LEU A 217 -5.08 15.82 20.07
CA LEU A 217 -4.75 14.49 20.59
C LEU A 217 -4.02 13.65 19.54
N TYR A 218 -2.97 12.94 19.95
CA TYR A 218 -2.16 12.06 19.10
C TYR A 218 -1.94 10.69 19.75
N PRO A 219 -1.80 9.60 18.97
CA PRO A 219 -1.48 8.28 19.49
C PRO A 219 -0.13 8.23 20.20
N ALA A 220 -0.14 8.00 21.51
CA ALA A 220 1.06 7.97 22.35
C ALA A 220 2.09 6.94 21.86
N ASP A 221 1.62 5.75 21.49
CA ASP A 221 2.44 4.64 21.02
C ASP A 221 3.25 4.99 19.74
N GLN A 222 2.64 5.71 18.80
CA GLN A 222 3.32 6.21 17.60
C GLN A 222 4.39 7.25 17.94
N ILE A 223 4.13 8.13 18.92
CA ILE A 223 5.10 9.13 19.39
C ILE A 223 6.29 8.45 20.04
N ILE A 224 6.03 7.47 20.90
CA ILE A 224 7.05 6.69 21.60
C ILE A 224 7.92 5.95 20.57
N ALA A 225 7.31 5.22 19.65
CA ALA A 225 8.03 4.47 18.61
C ALA A 225 8.93 5.41 17.77
N ALA A 226 8.38 6.51 17.28
CA ALA A 226 9.13 7.49 16.49
C ALA A 226 10.25 8.16 17.30
N HIS A 227 10.06 8.40 18.60
CA HIS A 227 11.08 8.99 19.46
C HIS A 227 12.24 8.03 19.73
N THR A 228 11.94 6.79 20.12
CA THR A 228 12.92 5.75 20.43
C THR A 228 13.75 5.38 19.21
N HIS A 229 13.15 5.39 18.01
CA HIS A 229 13.84 5.05 16.77
C HIS A 229 14.55 6.23 16.10
N ARG A 230 14.64 7.40 16.77
CA ARG A 230 15.44 8.50 16.20
C ARG A 230 16.88 8.02 16.04
N PRO A 231 17.47 8.08 14.83
CA PRO A 231 18.90 7.84 14.68
C PRO A 231 19.59 8.81 15.64
N GLY A 232 20.31 8.23 16.60
CA GLY A 232 21.02 9.00 17.61
C GLY A 232 21.78 10.10 16.90
N LYS A 233 21.60 11.34 17.37
CA LYS A 233 22.40 12.49 16.96
C LYS A 233 23.84 12.00 17.04
N GLY A 234 24.44 11.67 15.89
CA GLY A 234 25.70 10.93 15.86
C GLY A 234 26.66 11.58 16.83
N ASN A 235 27.40 10.77 17.59
CA ASN A 235 28.50 11.24 18.42
C ASN A 235 29.20 12.33 17.63
N ARG A 236 29.01 13.59 18.02
CA ARG A 236 29.77 14.68 17.43
C ARG A 236 31.17 14.35 17.85
N THR A 237 31.97 13.78 16.93
CA THR A 237 33.40 13.64 17.15
C THR A 237 33.87 15.02 17.56
N PRO A 238 34.39 15.20 18.79
CA PRO A 238 34.98 16.48 19.15
C PRO A 238 36.06 16.76 18.10
N ARG A 239 35.97 17.94 17.50
CA ARG A 239 36.94 18.43 16.54
C ARG A 239 38.14 19.00 17.29
#